data_AF-A0A180FGR5-F1
#
_entry.id   AF-A0A180FGR5-F1
#
_cell.length_a   1.000
_cell.length_b   1.000
_cell.length_c   1.000
_cell.angle_alpha   90.00
_cell.angle_beta   90.00
_cell.angle_gamma   90.00
#
_symmetry.space_group_name_H-M   'P 1'
#
loop_
_entity.id
_entity.type
_entity.pdbx_description
1 polymer ?
#
loop_
_entity_poly.entity_id
_entity_poly.type
_entity_poly.pdbx_seq_one_letter_code
_entity_poly.pdbx_strand_id
1 'polypeptide(L)'
;MPGFKKTDLLNGTTAREPVKRHQYPVFIVSPSIEPYIRARCDFCGAAAILNCLNEVFDWKPEKIPSRNCIENRVKKSGYSICKEPAYAGAEEEHARITDESMMPGSEKMLLSLGVRTERQSDVPLNMSDVKVLDISAASSRNGIGIKAVPAATQKKTGRPPLYVMSNNDIKLNRAIRESKQVHIRNIGHTTAFPVEKQYGKDKHFKACTKAIAGVRVREVMRETGCLPPLRQRSVARVMNPSHAPERSRNMQRIFASLNANERQTFDFVNTHGKTTSGLIGVFGFVNGVLKRVKPEGLSKKSIDACLKETDRILNNRNKRTVRFKSSVRGQLKRERDKPAGEKSVWNASSDMTESLLAAADLSGRGIRCTG
;
A
#
# COMPACT_ATOMS: atom_id res chain seq x y z
N MET A 1 -18.88 13.73 -24.57
CA MET A 1 -18.32 12.45 -25.04
C MET A 1 -17.46 12.69 -26.26
N PRO A 2 -16.16 12.36 -26.19
CA PRO A 2 -15.39 11.96 -27.36
C PRO A 2 -14.77 10.57 -27.16
N GLY A 3 -14.64 9.83 -28.27
CA GLY A 3 -14.46 8.38 -28.29
C GLY A 3 -13.11 7.86 -27.79
N PHE A 4 -13.19 6.76 -27.04
CA PHE A 4 -12.04 5.90 -26.81
C PHE A 4 -11.76 5.09 -28.07
N LYS A 5 -10.56 5.27 -28.63
CA LYS A 5 -10.01 4.45 -29.69
C LYS A 5 -9.97 3.00 -29.22
N LYS A 6 -10.61 2.14 -30.00
CA LYS A 6 -10.56 0.68 -29.92
C LYS A 6 -9.09 0.28 -30.01
N THR A 7 -8.51 -0.23 -28.93
CA THR A 7 -7.20 -0.87 -28.99
C THR A 7 -7.40 -2.26 -29.60
N ASP A 8 -6.77 -2.46 -30.75
CA ASP A 8 -6.73 -3.69 -31.54
C ASP A 8 -6.01 -4.82 -30.79
N LEU A 9 -6.67 -5.42 -29.79
CA LEU A 9 -6.19 -6.60 -29.06
C LEU A 9 -7.14 -7.81 -29.15
N LEU A 10 -8.20 -7.73 -29.96
CA LEU A 10 -9.19 -8.80 -30.12
C LEU A 10 -9.12 -9.54 -31.47
N ASN A 11 -8.04 -9.36 -32.24
CA ASN A 11 -7.80 -10.13 -33.48
C ASN A 11 -6.64 -11.13 -33.35
N GLY A 12 -6.46 -11.70 -32.16
CA GLY A 12 -5.58 -12.85 -31.93
C GLY A 12 -6.40 -14.13 -31.78
N THR A 13 -6.53 -14.86 -32.87
CA THR A 13 -7.03 -16.24 -33.03
C THR A 13 -7.38 -16.97 -31.71
N THR A 14 -8.66 -17.24 -31.49
CA THR A 14 -9.18 -18.23 -30.53
C THR A 14 -8.78 -19.64 -30.98
N ALA A 15 -7.48 -19.92 -30.96
CA ALA A 15 -6.96 -21.23 -31.32
C ALA A 15 -7.50 -22.26 -30.32
N ARG A 16 -8.35 -23.17 -30.82
CA ARG A 16 -8.86 -24.31 -30.04
C ARG A 16 -7.78 -25.37 -29.81
N GLU A 17 -6.69 -25.28 -30.55
CA GLU A 17 -5.55 -26.18 -30.43
C GLU A 17 -4.74 -25.89 -29.16
N PRO A 18 -4.23 -26.94 -28.50
CA PRO A 18 -3.31 -26.77 -27.38
C PRO A 18 -2.07 -25.96 -27.79
N VAL A 19 -1.61 -25.06 -26.91
CA VAL A 19 -0.33 -24.37 -27.14
C VAL A 19 0.77 -25.40 -27.30
N LYS A 20 1.69 -25.23 -28.26
CA LYS A 20 2.79 -26.17 -28.53
C LYS A 20 3.48 -26.59 -27.21
N ARG A 21 3.57 -27.91 -26.97
CA ARG A 21 4.09 -28.54 -25.73
C ARG A 21 3.25 -28.32 -24.46
N HIS A 22 1.97 -27.97 -24.61
CA HIS A 22 1.02 -27.85 -23.51
C HIS A 22 -0.28 -28.61 -23.81
N GLN A 23 -0.99 -29.01 -22.75
CA GLN A 23 -2.24 -29.78 -22.85
C GLN A 23 -3.48 -28.93 -23.10
N TYR A 24 -3.42 -27.61 -22.85
CA TYR A 24 -4.58 -26.73 -22.89
C TYR A 24 -4.40 -25.62 -23.93
N PRO A 25 -5.47 -25.26 -24.65
CA PRO A 25 -5.50 -24.12 -25.56
C PRO A 25 -5.50 -22.79 -24.79
N VAL A 26 -5.10 -21.71 -25.47
CA VAL A 26 -5.01 -20.36 -24.87
C VAL A 26 -6.36 -19.92 -24.31
N PHE A 27 -7.45 -20.22 -25.02
CA PHE A 27 -8.80 -19.81 -24.62
C PHE A 27 -9.26 -20.44 -23.30
N ILE A 28 -8.65 -21.56 -22.86
CA ILE A 28 -8.89 -22.17 -21.54
C ILE A 28 -7.89 -21.67 -20.51
N VAL A 29 -6.62 -21.54 -20.88
CA VAL A 29 -5.54 -21.14 -19.97
C VAL A 29 -5.74 -19.70 -19.48
N SER A 30 -6.06 -18.77 -20.37
CA SER A 30 -6.24 -17.36 -20.03
C SER A 30 -7.33 -17.11 -18.99
N PRO A 31 -8.59 -17.59 -19.16
CA PRO A 31 -9.61 -17.41 -18.12
C PRO A 31 -9.32 -18.21 -16.86
N SER A 32 -8.56 -19.31 -16.92
CA SER A 32 -8.33 -20.16 -15.74
C SER A 32 -7.57 -19.48 -14.59
N ILE A 33 -6.76 -18.46 -14.89
CA ILE A 33 -5.98 -17.72 -13.89
C ILE A 33 -6.72 -16.47 -13.38
N GLU A 34 -7.73 -15.99 -14.09
CA GLU A 34 -8.44 -14.74 -13.79
C GLU A 34 -9.24 -14.78 -12.47
N PRO A 35 -9.93 -15.89 -12.10
CA PRO A 35 -10.56 -15.99 -10.79
C PRO A 35 -9.57 -15.81 -9.63
N TYR A 36 -8.35 -16.30 -9.78
CA TYR A 36 -7.30 -16.11 -8.77
C TYR A 36 -6.82 -14.66 -8.74
N ILE A 37 -6.53 -14.07 -9.91
CA ILE A 37 -5.92 -12.73 -10.01
C ILE A 37 -6.93 -11.63 -9.66
N ARG A 38 -8.14 -11.67 -10.23
CA ARG A 38 -9.13 -10.59 -10.11
C ARG A 38 -10.14 -10.83 -9.00
N ALA A 39 -10.62 -12.07 -8.86
CA ALA A 39 -11.65 -12.42 -7.88
C ALA A 39 -11.07 -12.94 -6.56
N ARG A 40 -9.74 -13.10 -6.45
CA ARG A 40 -9.04 -13.61 -5.25
C ARG A 40 -9.56 -14.95 -4.75
N CYS A 41 -10.06 -15.77 -5.68
CA CYS A 41 -10.45 -17.14 -5.38
C CYS A 41 -9.20 -17.99 -5.14
N ASP A 42 -9.30 -19.01 -4.29
CA ASP A 42 -8.26 -20.03 -4.25
C ASP A 42 -8.27 -20.88 -5.53
N PHE A 43 -7.26 -21.72 -5.72
CA PHE A 43 -7.12 -22.54 -6.92
C PHE A 43 -8.22 -23.60 -7.08
N CYS A 44 -8.86 -24.04 -5.98
CA CYS A 44 -10.01 -24.95 -6.05
C CYS A 44 -11.24 -24.19 -6.52
N GLY A 45 -11.50 -23.01 -5.96
CA GLY A 45 -12.57 -22.11 -6.36
C GLY A 45 -12.42 -21.69 -7.82
N ALA A 46 -11.20 -21.41 -8.29
CA ALA A 46 -10.94 -21.12 -9.70
C ALA A 46 -11.35 -22.30 -10.61
N ALA A 47 -11.00 -23.53 -10.24
CA ALA A 47 -11.41 -24.72 -10.98
C ALA A 47 -12.94 -24.92 -10.94
N ALA A 48 -13.58 -24.70 -9.78
CA ALA A 48 -15.02 -24.81 -9.62
C ALA A 48 -15.79 -23.79 -10.47
N ILE A 49 -15.29 -22.55 -10.56
CA ILE A 49 -15.83 -21.52 -11.43
C ILE A 49 -15.74 -21.94 -12.90
N LEU A 50 -14.62 -22.51 -13.34
CA LEU A 50 -14.49 -23.00 -14.73
C LEU A 50 -15.48 -24.13 -15.03
N ASN A 51 -15.70 -25.05 -14.08
CA ASN A 51 -16.73 -26.09 -14.21
C ASN A 51 -18.14 -25.50 -14.33
N CYS A 52 -18.48 -24.54 -13.46
CA CYS A 52 -19.77 -23.86 -13.53
C CYS A 52 -19.95 -23.11 -14.87
N LEU A 53 -18.93 -22.41 -15.34
CA LEU A 53 -18.98 -21.76 -16.66
C LEU A 53 -19.17 -22.78 -17.79
N ASN A 54 -18.56 -23.95 -17.70
CA ASN A 54 -18.76 -25.00 -18.68
C ASN A 54 -20.21 -25.52 -18.69
N GLU A 55 -20.80 -25.75 -17.52
CA GLU A 55 -22.18 -26.23 -17.37
C GLU A 55 -23.21 -25.18 -17.85
N VAL A 56 -23.00 -23.91 -17.50
CA VAL A 56 -23.97 -22.83 -17.78
C VAL A 56 -23.91 -22.36 -19.23
N PHE A 57 -22.71 -22.27 -19.81
CA PHE A 57 -22.51 -21.70 -21.15
C PHE A 57 -22.30 -22.77 -22.23
N ASP A 58 -22.46 -24.06 -21.89
CA ASP A 58 -22.21 -25.21 -22.78
C ASP A 58 -20.85 -25.08 -23.49
N TRP A 59 -19.83 -24.63 -22.75
CA TRP A 59 -18.53 -24.23 -23.29
C TRP A 59 -17.78 -25.41 -23.93
N LYS A 60 -18.10 -26.65 -23.51
CA LYS A 60 -17.61 -27.94 -24.03
C LYS A 60 -16.09 -27.98 -24.32
N PRO A 61 -15.21 -27.56 -23.39
CA PRO A 61 -13.80 -27.81 -23.53
C PRO A 61 -13.51 -29.31 -23.39
N GLU A 62 -12.53 -29.82 -24.13
CA GLU A 62 -12.12 -31.22 -24.05
C GLU A 62 -11.65 -31.60 -22.63
N LYS A 63 -10.95 -30.67 -21.94
CA LYS A 63 -10.52 -30.81 -20.54
C LYS A 63 -10.54 -29.46 -19.82
N ILE A 64 -10.95 -29.50 -18.55
CA ILE A 64 -10.89 -28.35 -17.64
C ILE A 64 -9.61 -28.43 -16.79
N PRO A 65 -8.84 -27.33 -16.66
CA PRO A 65 -7.62 -27.32 -15.87
C PRO A 65 -7.89 -27.67 -14.41
N SER A 66 -7.11 -28.62 -13.88
CA SER A 66 -7.12 -28.91 -12.45
C SER A 66 -6.51 -27.77 -11.64
N ARG A 67 -6.80 -27.74 -10.33
CA ARG A 67 -6.17 -26.85 -9.34
C ARG A 67 -4.65 -26.71 -9.54
N ASN A 68 -3.94 -27.84 -9.65
CA ASN A 68 -2.48 -27.87 -9.81
C ASN A 68 -2.04 -27.27 -11.15
N CYS A 69 -2.82 -27.46 -12.22
CA CYS A 69 -2.55 -26.85 -13.50
C CYS A 69 -2.69 -25.33 -13.43
N ILE A 70 -3.77 -24.84 -12.81
CA ILE A 70 -4.00 -23.40 -12.60
C ILE A 70 -2.88 -22.79 -11.77
N GLU A 71 -2.52 -23.42 -10.64
CA GLU A 71 -1.42 -22.97 -9.79
C GLU A 71 -0.09 -22.88 -10.54
N ASN A 72 0.26 -23.91 -11.30
CA ASN A 72 1.48 -23.92 -12.11
C ASN A 72 1.46 -22.84 -13.20
N ARG A 73 0.30 -22.56 -13.79
CA ARG A 73 0.15 -21.48 -14.78
C ARG A 73 0.36 -20.12 -14.15
N VAL A 74 -0.28 -19.86 -13.00
CA VAL A 74 -0.08 -18.62 -12.23
C VAL A 74 1.40 -18.42 -11.89
N LYS A 75 2.09 -19.47 -11.40
CA LYS A 75 3.53 -19.41 -11.09
C LYS A 75 4.37 -19.09 -12.33
N LYS A 76 4.09 -19.74 -13.47
CA LYS A 76 4.80 -19.50 -14.74
C LYS A 76 4.57 -18.08 -15.25
N SER A 77 3.34 -17.58 -15.20
CA SER A 77 3.01 -16.20 -15.58
C SER A 77 3.73 -15.19 -14.68
N GLY A 78 3.72 -15.39 -13.36
CA GLY A 78 4.47 -14.56 -12.42
C GLY A 78 5.98 -14.58 -12.69
N TYR A 79 6.54 -15.76 -12.97
CA TYR A 79 7.96 -15.90 -13.32
C TYR A 79 8.34 -15.20 -14.62
N SER A 80 7.49 -15.27 -15.66
CA SER A 80 7.75 -14.57 -16.93
C SER A 80 7.74 -13.05 -16.73
N ILE A 81 6.79 -12.50 -15.96
CA ILE A 81 6.77 -11.07 -15.57
C ILE A 81 8.07 -10.66 -14.85
N CYS A 82 8.59 -11.53 -13.97
CA CYS A 82 9.86 -11.26 -13.28
C CYS A 82 11.08 -11.34 -14.20
N LYS A 83 11.03 -12.07 -15.32
CA LYS A 83 12.15 -12.24 -16.25
C LYS A 83 12.14 -11.26 -17.42
N GLU A 84 10.96 -10.91 -17.93
CA GLU A 84 10.81 -10.02 -19.07
C GLU A 84 11.28 -8.60 -18.75
N PRO A 85 11.93 -7.90 -19.70
CA PRO A 85 12.34 -6.51 -19.50
C PRO A 85 11.11 -5.65 -19.19
N ALA A 86 11.21 -4.81 -18.16
CA ALA A 86 10.07 -4.02 -17.72
C ALA A 86 9.71 -2.91 -18.73
N TYR A 87 10.68 -2.42 -19.52
CA TYR A 87 10.45 -1.33 -20.47
C TYR A 87 10.88 -1.75 -21.87
N ALA A 88 10.07 -1.40 -22.87
CA ALA A 88 10.28 -1.79 -24.26
C ALA A 88 11.40 -0.99 -24.97
N GLY A 89 12.01 -0.02 -24.30
CA GLY A 89 13.10 0.79 -24.85
C GLY A 89 13.91 1.52 -23.78
N ALA A 90 15.15 1.87 -24.14
CA ALA A 90 16.12 2.56 -23.27
C ALA A 90 15.78 4.05 -23.01
N GLU A 91 14.71 4.59 -23.60
CA GLU A 91 14.41 6.04 -23.61
C GLU A 91 13.39 6.53 -22.58
N GLU A 92 12.37 5.76 -22.17
CA GLU A 92 11.42 6.13 -21.08
C GLU A 92 11.99 6.25 -19.63
N GLU A 93 12.34 7.45 -19.18
CA GLU A 93 12.82 7.64 -17.81
C GLU A 93 11.90 7.00 -16.76
N HIS A 94 12.50 6.29 -15.80
CA HIS A 94 11.76 5.61 -14.75
C HIS A 94 12.29 5.94 -13.35
N ALA A 95 11.39 5.88 -12.39
CA ALA A 95 11.69 5.84 -10.97
C ALA A 95 11.49 4.43 -10.44
N ARG A 96 12.22 4.09 -9.38
CA ARG A 96 12.10 2.77 -8.72
C ARG A 96 11.44 2.92 -7.36
N ILE A 97 10.42 2.11 -7.07
CA ILE A 97 9.82 1.96 -5.76
C ILE A 97 10.37 0.68 -5.14
N THR A 98 10.93 0.76 -3.93
CA THR A 98 11.48 -0.41 -3.24
C THR A 98 10.91 -0.50 -1.83
N ASP A 99 10.36 -1.67 -1.50
CA ASP A 99 9.77 -1.94 -0.19
C ASP A 99 10.07 -3.36 0.29
N GLU A 100 10.11 -3.56 1.61
CA GLU A 100 10.36 -4.84 2.26
C GLU A 100 9.11 -5.32 3.00
N SER A 101 8.70 -6.56 2.76
CA SER A 101 7.64 -7.25 3.50
C SER A 101 8.18 -8.43 4.29
N MET A 102 7.50 -8.74 5.38
CA MET A 102 7.72 -9.97 6.14
C MET A 102 6.86 -11.09 5.54
N MET A 103 7.48 -12.17 5.10
CA MET A 103 6.77 -13.36 4.61
C MET A 103 6.49 -14.33 5.76
N PRO A 104 5.44 -15.17 5.63
CA PRO A 104 5.30 -16.37 6.46
C PRO A 104 6.55 -17.24 6.32
N GLY A 105 7.12 -17.73 7.44
CA GLY A 105 8.33 -18.57 7.42
C GLY A 105 9.64 -17.85 7.71
N SER A 106 9.60 -16.69 8.37
CA SER A 106 10.77 -15.87 8.79
C SER A 106 11.58 -15.21 7.67
N GLU A 107 11.19 -15.40 6.41
CA GLU A 107 11.80 -14.74 5.27
C GLU A 107 11.30 -13.30 5.08
N LYS A 108 12.14 -12.49 4.45
CA LYS A 108 11.87 -11.11 4.05
C LYS A 108 11.87 -11.00 2.54
N MET A 109 10.74 -10.55 1.99
CA MET A 109 10.60 -10.28 0.57
C MET A 109 10.91 -8.81 0.29
N LEU A 110 11.75 -8.56 -0.71
CA LEU A 110 11.97 -7.22 -1.23
C LEU A 110 11.30 -7.12 -2.60
N LEU A 111 10.44 -6.12 -2.74
CA LEU A 111 9.73 -5.81 -3.96
C LEU A 111 10.33 -4.54 -4.57
N SER A 112 10.72 -4.60 -5.84
CA SER A 112 11.12 -3.43 -6.62
C SER A 112 10.18 -3.24 -7.80
N LEU A 113 9.53 -2.08 -7.86
CA LEU A 113 8.63 -1.67 -8.93
C LEU A 113 9.24 -0.51 -9.72
N GLY A 114 8.97 -0.46 -11.01
CA GLY A 114 9.29 0.64 -11.90
C GLY A 114 8.02 1.44 -12.17
N VAL A 115 8.14 2.75 -12.14
CA VAL A 115 7.09 3.69 -12.53
C VAL A 115 7.72 4.75 -13.42
N ARG A 116 6.95 5.37 -14.32
CA ARG A 116 7.45 6.52 -15.09
C ARG A 116 7.85 7.67 -14.14
N THR A 117 8.93 8.39 -14.45
CA THR A 117 9.47 9.45 -13.58
C THR A 117 8.49 10.58 -13.38
N GLU A 118 7.97 11.08 -14.51
CA GLU A 118 6.98 12.13 -14.57
C GLU A 118 5.59 11.58 -14.31
N ARG A 119 4.84 12.40 -13.59
CA ARG A 119 3.46 12.12 -13.27
C ARG A 119 2.60 12.28 -14.52
N GLN A 120 1.74 11.29 -14.79
CA GLN A 120 0.88 11.28 -15.99
C GLN A 120 -0.55 11.76 -15.74
N SER A 121 -1.01 11.81 -14.49
CA SER A 121 -2.38 12.22 -14.15
C SER A 121 -2.49 12.76 -12.73
N ASP A 122 -3.58 13.47 -12.43
CA ASP A 122 -3.91 13.97 -11.09
C ASP A 122 -4.44 12.89 -10.14
N VAL A 123 -4.36 11.61 -10.52
CA VAL A 123 -4.83 10.48 -9.70
C VAL A 123 -3.62 9.79 -9.05
N PRO A 124 -3.70 9.36 -7.77
CA PRO A 124 -2.64 8.57 -7.15
C PRO A 124 -2.28 7.33 -7.97
N LEU A 125 -1.00 6.95 -7.93
CA LEU A 125 -0.50 5.76 -8.63
C LEU A 125 -1.31 4.51 -8.27
N ASN A 126 -1.67 3.76 -9.30
CA ASN A 126 -2.40 2.50 -9.18
C ASN A 126 -1.58 1.33 -9.73
N MET A 127 -2.16 0.13 -9.69
CA MET A 127 -1.50 -1.11 -10.11
C MET A 127 -1.15 -1.17 -11.60
N SER A 128 -1.89 -0.47 -12.46
CA SER A 128 -1.62 -0.41 -13.89
C SER A 128 -0.49 0.55 -14.27
N ASP A 129 -0.10 1.45 -13.35
CA ASP A 129 0.98 2.43 -13.58
C ASP A 129 2.37 1.87 -13.25
N VAL A 130 2.44 0.68 -12.62
CA VAL A 130 3.67 0.09 -12.11
C VAL A 130 4.03 -1.20 -12.82
N LYS A 131 5.33 -1.44 -12.96
CA LYS A 131 5.88 -2.67 -13.53
C LYS A 131 6.81 -3.36 -12.54
N VAL A 132 6.78 -4.68 -12.49
CA VAL A 132 7.65 -5.44 -11.58
C VAL A 132 9.08 -5.48 -12.12
N LEU A 133 10.03 -4.86 -11.41
CA LEU A 133 11.45 -4.92 -11.77
C LEU A 133 12.11 -6.16 -11.15
N ASP A 134 11.92 -6.37 -9.86
CA ASP A 134 12.50 -7.49 -9.12
C ASP A 134 11.59 -7.90 -7.95
N ILE A 135 11.52 -9.20 -7.72
CA ILE A 135 10.97 -9.78 -6.50
C ILE A 135 12.02 -10.77 -6.00
N SER A 136 12.50 -10.57 -4.79
CA SER A 136 13.47 -11.47 -4.19
C SER A 136 13.08 -11.77 -2.74
N ALA A 137 13.41 -12.95 -2.23
CA ALA A 137 13.19 -13.35 -0.83
C ALA A 137 14.51 -13.80 -0.21
N ALA A 138 14.70 -13.51 1.08
CA ALA A 138 15.84 -13.98 1.86
C ALA A 138 15.50 -14.05 3.35
N SER A 139 16.06 -15.02 4.08
CA SER A 139 15.90 -15.16 5.54
C SER A 139 16.41 -13.93 6.31
N SER A 140 17.45 -13.27 5.77
CA SER A 140 17.90 -11.97 6.27
C SER A 140 18.46 -11.13 5.14
N ARG A 141 18.18 -9.81 5.18
CA ARG A 141 18.79 -8.83 4.30
C ARG A 141 19.66 -7.90 5.12
N ASN A 142 20.95 -7.94 4.83
CA ASN A 142 21.92 -6.93 5.25
C ASN A 142 22.04 -5.86 4.15
N GLY A 143 22.69 -4.72 4.44
CA GLY A 143 22.82 -3.62 3.47
C GLY A 143 23.50 -4.04 2.15
N ILE A 144 24.35 -5.07 2.19
CA ILE A 144 25.06 -5.61 1.02
C ILE A 144 24.08 -6.30 0.07
N GLY A 145 23.21 -7.18 0.58
CA GLY A 145 22.18 -7.85 -0.23
C GLY A 145 21.20 -6.87 -0.88
N ILE A 146 20.87 -5.78 -0.19
CA ILE A 146 20.02 -4.70 -0.73
C ILE A 146 20.76 -3.95 -1.85
N LYS A 147 22.08 -3.77 -1.77
CA LYS A 147 22.89 -3.06 -2.77
C LYS A 147 23.02 -3.81 -4.12
N ALA A 148 22.87 -5.14 -4.10
CA ALA A 148 22.88 -5.94 -5.33
C ALA A 148 21.61 -5.73 -6.20
N VAL A 149 20.47 -5.43 -5.57
CA VAL A 149 19.18 -5.25 -6.25
C VAL A 149 19.18 -4.04 -7.21
N PRO A 150 19.76 -2.87 -6.86
CA PRO A 150 19.94 -1.79 -7.81
C PRO A 150 20.71 -2.18 -9.07
N ALA A 151 21.78 -2.95 -8.95
CA ALA A 151 22.56 -3.39 -10.10
C ALA A 151 21.80 -4.39 -10.99
N ALA A 152 21.09 -5.34 -10.37
CA ALA A 152 20.25 -6.30 -11.09
C ALA A 152 19.09 -5.61 -11.83
N THR A 153 18.41 -4.67 -11.16
CA THR A 153 17.31 -3.92 -11.77
C THR A 153 17.80 -3.01 -12.90
N GLN A 154 18.96 -2.36 -12.75
CA GLN A 154 19.57 -1.57 -13.83
C GLN A 154 19.95 -2.41 -15.05
N LYS A 155 20.47 -3.63 -14.86
CA LYS A 155 20.73 -4.54 -15.99
C LYS A 155 19.44 -4.91 -16.73
N LYS A 156 18.33 -5.07 -16.00
CA LYS A 156 17.02 -5.41 -16.57
C LYS A 156 16.35 -4.22 -17.29
N THR A 157 16.54 -3.00 -16.81
CA THR A 157 15.96 -1.78 -17.41
C THR A 157 16.88 -1.10 -18.43
N GLY A 158 18.15 -1.51 -18.52
CA GLY A 158 19.17 -0.91 -19.38
C GLY A 158 19.74 0.42 -18.88
N ARG A 159 19.21 1.01 -17.80
CA ARG A 159 19.64 2.32 -17.27
C ARG A 159 19.30 2.49 -15.78
N PRO A 160 19.98 3.39 -15.06
CA PRO A 160 19.63 3.68 -13.67
C PRO A 160 18.29 4.44 -13.57
N PRO A 161 17.56 4.28 -12.45
CA PRO A 161 16.39 5.11 -12.17
C PRO A 161 16.79 6.55 -11.84
N LEU A 162 15.94 7.52 -12.21
CA LEU A 162 16.15 8.93 -11.89
C LEU A 162 16.12 9.18 -10.37
N TYR A 163 15.17 8.54 -9.69
CA TYR A 163 15.07 8.53 -8.24
C TYR A 163 14.52 7.18 -7.74
N VAL A 164 14.78 6.90 -6.47
CA VAL A 164 14.25 5.74 -5.76
C VAL A 164 13.28 6.22 -4.69
N MET A 165 12.13 5.56 -4.59
CA MET A 165 11.18 5.72 -3.50
C MET A 165 11.27 4.56 -2.54
N SER A 166 11.39 4.84 -1.24
CA SER A 166 11.27 3.80 -0.21
C SER A 166 10.72 4.35 1.10
N ASN A 167 10.47 3.44 2.03
CA ASN A 167 10.02 3.76 3.37
C ASN A 167 11.17 4.25 4.26
N ASN A 168 10.87 4.56 5.53
CA ASN A 168 11.88 5.04 6.48
C ASN A 168 12.77 3.94 7.07
N ASP A 169 12.86 2.77 6.43
CA ASP A 169 13.72 1.68 6.89
C ASP A 169 15.20 2.08 6.81
N ILE A 170 15.95 1.84 7.89
CA ILE A 170 17.33 2.31 8.03
C ILE A 170 18.26 1.60 7.03
N LYS A 171 18.03 0.31 6.75
CA LYS A 171 18.88 -0.48 5.87
C LYS A 171 18.65 -0.09 4.41
N LEU A 172 17.39 0.08 3.99
CA LEU A 172 17.04 0.59 2.66
C LEU A 172 17.61 2.00 2.46
N ASN A 173 17.39 2.91 3.40
CA ASN A 173 17.94 4.26 3.36
C ASN A 173 19.47 4.28 3.19
N ARG A 174 20.18 3.42 3.95
CA ARG A 174 21.63 3.30 3.88
C ARG A 174 22.07 2.80 2.51
N ALA A 175 21.45 1.73 2.00
CA ALA A 175 21.79 1.15 0.70
C ALA A 175 21.56 2.13 -0.46
N ILE A 176 20.44 2.86 -0.46
CA ILE A 176 20.14 3.86 -1.50
C ILE A 176 21.18 4.99 -1.46
N ARG A 177 21.52 5.50 -0.26
CA ARG A 177 22.56 6.53 -0.10
C ARG A 177 23.92 6.05 -0.59
N GLU A 178 24.33 4.84 -0.24
CA GLU A 178 25.59 4.23 -0.69
C GLU A 178 25.60 3.96 -2.21
N SER A 179 24.44 3.79 -2.84
CA SER A 179 24.29 3.68 -4.29
C SER A 179 24.31 5.03 -5.03
N LYS A 180 24.45 6.15 -4.31
CA LYS A 180 24.45 7.53 -4.85
C LYS A 180 23.19 7.88 -5.67
N GLN A 181 22.07 7.22 -5.40
CA GLN A 181 20.79 7.49 -6.06
C GLN A 181 19.99 8.55 -5.29
N VAL A 182 19.24 9.38 -6.01
CA VAL A 182 18.32 10.34 -5.39
C VAL A 182 17.22 9.57 -4.67
N HIS A 183 17.15 9.72 -3.35
CA HIS A 183 16.16 9.04 -2.53
C HIS A 183 14.97 9.96 -2.24
N ILE A 184 13.77 9.59 -2.65
CA ILE A 184 12.51 10.19 -2.22
C ILE A 184 11.88 9.30 -1.15
N ARG A 185 11.56 9.85 0.00
CA ARG A 185 10.88 9.06 1.03
C ARG A 185 9.39 9.01 0.77
N ASN A 186 8.76 7.86 1.00
CA ASN A 186 7.31 7.77 0.98
C ASN A 186 6.70 8.81 1.94
N ILE A 187 5.81 9.65 1.41
CA ILE A 187 5.20 10.77 2.14
C ILE A 187 4.28 10.31 3.28
N GLY A 188 3.57 9.20 3.10
CA GLY A 188 2.76 8.53 4.13
C GLY A 188 3.60 8.10 5.32
N HIS A 189 4.66 7.33 5.09
CA HIS A 189 5.57 6.92 6.15
C HIS A 189 6.30 8.11 6.78
N THR A 190 6.67 9.11 5.98
CA THR A 190 7.40 10.29 6.46
C THR A 190 6.55 11.14 7.40
N THR A 191 5.27 11.37 7.05
CA THR A 191 4.35 12.16 7.88
C THR A 191 3.84 11.38 9.10
N ALA A 192 3.72 10.05 9.01
CA ALA A 192 3.32 9.20 10.12
C ALA A 192 4.45 8.98 11.15
N PHE A 193 5.71 8.92 10.72
CA PHE A 193 6.84 8.57 11.59
C PHE A 193 7.01 9.49 12.82
N PRO A 194 6.88 10.84 12.71
CA PRO A 194 6.92 11.71 13.87
C PRO A 194 5.79 11.47 14.86
N VAL A 195 4.59 11.09 14.38
CA VAL A 195 3.46 10.73 15.24
C VAL A 195 3.79 9.44 16.00
N GLU A 196 4.31 8.41 15.33
CA GLU A 196 4.72 7.17 15.98
C GLU A 196 5.80 7.40 17.04
N LYS A 197 6.85 8.16 16.71
CA LYS A 197 7.95 8.46 17.63
C LYS A 197 7.48 9.24 18.86
N GLN A 198 6.54 10.17 18.68
CA GLN A 198 6.06 11.04 19.76
C GLN A 198 4.98 10.38 20.61
N TYR A 199 3.97 9.76 19.99
CA TYR A 199 2.82 9.20 20.69
C TYR A 199 2.99 7.72 21.03
N GLY A 200 3.82 6.97 20.29
CA GLY A 200 4.05 5.56 20.53
C GLY A 200 4.67 5.24 21.91
N LYS A 201 5.30 6.23 22.56
CA LYS A 201 5.83 6.12 23.93
C LYS A 201 4.99 6.87 24.99
N ASP A 202 3.98 7.64 24.56
CA ASP A 202 3.18 8.47 25.48
C ASP A 202 2.23 7.59 26.31
N LYS A 203 2.30 7.74 27.65
CA LYS A 203 1.50 6.94 28.58
C LYS A 203 0.00 7.15 28.38
N HIS A 204 -0.44 8.38 28.15
CA HIS A 204 -1.85 8.70 27.95
C HIS A 204 -2.37 8.16 26.61
N PHE A 205 -1.57 8.23 25.55
CA PHE A 205 -1.90 7.64 24.26
C PHE A 205 -2.02 6.12 24.33
N LYS A 206 -1.08 5.45 25.02
CA LYS A 206 -1.15 4.00 25.25
C LYS A 206 -2.37 3.61 26.08
N ALA A 207 -2.67 4.36 27.14
CA ALA A 207 -3.85 4.13 27.97
C ALA A 207 -5.15 4.29 27.16
N CYS A 208 -5.27 5.37 26.38
CA CYS A 208 -6.43 5.63 25.53
C CYS A 208 -6.62 4.53 24.46
N THR A 209 -5.56 4.17 23.75
CA THR A 209 -5.63 3.09 22.73
C THR A 209 -5.93 1.72 23.34
N LYS A 210 -5.44 1.43 24.55
CA LYS A 210 -5.78 0.21 25.30
C LYS A 210 -7.25 0.21 25.74
N ALA A 211 -7.77 1.33 26.23
CA ALA A 211 -9.17 1.46 26.63
C ALA A 211 -10.11 1.24 25.43
N ILE A 212 -9.81 1.87 24.30
CA ILE A 212 -10.55 1.69 23.03
C ILE A 212 -10.53 0.23 22.59
N ALA A 213 -9.36 -0.41 22.60
CA ALA A 213 -9.24 -1.82 22.21
C ALA A 213 -10.02 -2.74 23.16
N GLY A 214 -9.96 -2.50 24.46
CA GLY A 214 -10.68 -3.27 25.48
C GLY A 214 -12.19 -3.18 25.32
N VAL A 215 -12.73 -1.97 25.16
CA VAL A 215 -14.17 -1.77 24.95
C VAL A 215 -14.63 -2.41 23.65
N ARG A 216 -13.85 -2.30 22.57
CA ARG A 216 -14.19 -2.96 21.30
C ARG A 216 -14.32 -4.49 21.46
N VAL A 217 -13.41 -5.13 22.19
CA VAL A 217 -13.47 -6.59 22.40
C VAL A 217 -14.65 -6.99 23.28
N ARG A 218 -14.93 -6.23 24.34
CA ARG A 218 -16.02 -6.55 25.27
C ARG A 218 -17.42 -6.31 24.70
N GLU A 219 -17.58 -5.25 23.90
CA GLU A 219 -18.91 -4.78 23.50
C GLU A 219 -19.35 -5.25 22.11
N VAL A 220 -18.48 -5.90 21.31
CA VAL A 220 -18.80 -6.25 19.91
C VAL A 220 -20.04 -7.14 19.73
N MET A 221 -20.38 -7.96 20.73
CA MET A 221 -21.57 -8.83 20.73
C MET A 221 -22.68 -8.34 21.67
N ARG A 222 -22.58 -7.11 22.19
CA ARG A 222 -23.57 -6.51 23.10
C ARG A 222 -24.43 -5.50 22.34
N GLU A 223 -25.52 -5.06 22.97
CA GLU A 223 -26.40 -4.01 22.44
C GLU A 223 -25.65 -2.70 22.13
N THR A 224 -24.59 -2.43 22.89
CA THR A 224 -23.66 -1.31 22.69
C THR A 224 -22.69 -1.51 21.53
N GLY A 225 -22.71 -2.65 20.83
CA GLY A 225 -21.72 -3.08 19.84
C GLY A 225 -21.65 -2.21 18.58
N CYS A 226 -22.67 -1.39 18.32
CA CYS A 226 -22.65 -0.37 17.26
C CYS A 226 -21.83 0.87 17.61
N LEU A 227 -21.50 1.08 18.90
CA LEU A 227 -20.82 2.29 19.38
C LEU A 227 -19.28 2.23 19.28
N PRO A 228 -18.57 1.11 19.56
CA PRO A 228 -17.12 1.01 19.44
C PRO A 228 -16.57 1.39 18.06
N PRO A 229 -15.34 1.92 17.96
CA PRO A 229 -14.75 2.23 16.66
C PRO A 229 -14.38 0.94 15.92
N LEU A 230 -14.51 0.97 14.59
CA LEU A 230 -14.12 -0.14 13.70
C LEU A 230 -12.68 -0.59 13.94
N ARG A 231 -12.42 -1.88 13.70
CA ARG A 231 -11.11 -2.50 13.90
C ARG A 231 -10.05 -1.85 13.01
N GLN A 232 -9.12 -1.15 13.64
CA GLN A 232 -7.93 -0.65 12.95
C GLN A 232 -6.94 -1.80 12.70
N ARG A 233 -6.41 -1.91 11.48
CA ARG A 233 -5.32 -2.85 11.17
C ARG A 233 -4.06 -2.48 11.95
N SER A 234 -3.31 -3.49 12.39
CA SER A 234 -2.11 -3.34 13.24
C SER A 234 -0.91 -2.76 12.48
N VAL A 235 -0.80 -3.09 11.21
CA VAL A 235 0.10 -2.45 10.23
C VAL A 235 -0.56 -1.12 9.87
N ALA A 236 0.16 0.00 9.92
CA ALA A 236 -0.34 1.34 9.61
C ALA A 236 -1.26 2.04 10.66
N ARG A 237 -1.14 1.75 11.97
CA ARG A 237 -1.92 2.42 13.06
C ARG A 237 -1.89 3.97 13.04
N VAL A 238 -0.89 4.54 12.39
CA VAL A 238 -0.65 5.98 12.33
C VAL A 238 -0.78 6.53 10.90
N MET A 239 -0.60 5.67 9.89
CA MET A 239 -0.72 6.04 8.47
C MET A 239 -2.16 6.05 7.99
N ASN A 240 -3.03 5.24 8.63
CA ASN A 240 -4.46 5.39 8.48
C ASN A 240 -4.94 6.32 9.60
N PRO A 241 -5.47 7.52 9.29
CA PRO A 241 -5.97 8.45 10.29
C PRO A 241 -7.00 7.69 11.11
N SER A 242 -6.69 7.47 12.37
CA SER A 242 -7.54 6.62 13.18
C SER A 242 -8.94 7.25 13.24
N HIS A 243 -9.99 6.51 12.88
CA HIS A 243 -11.37 6.90 13.16
C HIS A 243 -11.59 7.11 14.67
N ALA A 244 -10.70 6.58 15.51
CA ALA A 244 -10.76 6.66 16.96
C ALA A 244 -10.84 8.10 17.52
N PRO A 245 -9.95 9.05 17.16
CA PRO A 245 -10.05 10.45 17.57
C PRO A 245 -11.37 11.13 17.22
N GLU A 246 -11.84 10.96 15.98
CA GLU A 246 -13.09 11.57 15.51
C GLU A 246 -14.31 10.93 16.19
N ARG A 247 -14.34 9.60 16.30
CA ARG A 247 -15.34 8.85 17.06
C ARG A 247 -15.35 9.24 18.53
N SER A 248 -14.19 9.43 19.14
CA SER A 248 -14.08 9.85 20.54
C SER A 248 -14.61 11.27 20.73
N ARG A 249 -14.34 12.20 19.80
CA ARG A 249 -14.99 13.54 19.80
C ARG A 249 -16.50 13.45 19.64
N ASN A 250 -16.99 12.64 18.70
CA ASN A 250 -18.44 12.47 18.48
C ASN A 250 -19.10 11.83 19.71
N MET A 251 -18.45 10.84 20.32
CA MET A 251 -18.90 10.20 21.55
C MET A 251 -19.00 11.20 22.72
N GLN A 252 -18.05 12.14 22.85
CA GLN A 252 -18.15 13.21 23.85
C GLN A 252 -19.38 14.11 23.65
N ARG A 253 -19.71 14.42 22.39
CA ARG A 253 -20.86 15.28 22.07
C ARG A 253 -22.18 14.64 22.46
N ILE A 254 -22.31 13.34 22.23
CA ILE A 254 -23.54 12.59 22.54
C ILE A 254 -23.52 11.98 23.94
N PHE A 255 -22.44 12.14 24.72
CA PHE A 255 -22.25 11.42 25.98
C PHE A 255 -23.38 11.64 26.98
N ALA A 256 -23.93 12.87 27.04
CA ALA A 256 -25.05 13.21 27.91
C ALA A 256 -26.37 12.54 27.50
N SER A 257 -26.53 12.18 26.21
CA SER A 257 -27.72 11.52 25.68
C SER A 257 -27.68 9.98 25.80
N LEU A 258 -26.53 9.42 26.18
CA LEU A 258 -26.39 7.97 26.38
C LEU A 258 -27.16 7.50 27.61
N ASN A 259 -27.56 6.22 27.63
CA ASN A 259 -28.13 5.61 28.83
C ASN A 259 -27.05 5.33 29.90
N ALA A 260 -27.45 4.92 31.12
CA ALA A 260 -26.52 4.74 32.23
C ALA A 260 -25.42 3.68 31.94
N ASN A 261 -25.80 2.56 31.32
CA ASN A 261 -24.88 1.47 30.97
C ASN A 261 -23.86 1.91 29.91
N GLU A 262 -24.31 2.63 28.88
CA GLU A 262 -23.45 3.22 27.85
C GLU A 262 -22.48 4.24 28.43
N ARG A 263 -22.95 5.15 29.29
CA ARG A 263 -22.07 6.14 29.96
C ARG A 263 -20.97 5.45 30.75
N GLN A 264 -21.32 4.44 31.56
CA GLN A 264 -20.35 3.68 32.33
C GLN A 264 -19.33 2.98 31.42
N THR A 265 -19.80 2.41 30.31
CA THR A 265 -18.96 1.69 29.34
C THR A 265 -17.99 2.62 28.60
N PHE A 266 -18.42 3.84 28.27
CA PHE A 266 -17.65 4.79 27.47
C PHE A 266 -17.01 5.94 28.25
N ASP A 267 -17.05 5.95 29.58
CA ASP A 267 -16.54 7.04 30.42
C ASP A 267 -15.05 7.39 30.17
N PHE A 268 -14.25 6.39 29.74
CA PHE A 268 -12.86 6.58 29.34
C PHE A 268 -12.65 7.68 28.28
N VAL A 269 -13.69 7.97 27.49
CA VAL A 269 -13.69 9.03 26.46
C VAL A 269 -13.54 10.41 27.09
N ASN A 270 -14.13 10.64 28.27
CA ASN A 270 -13.96 11.88 29.03
C ASN A 270 -12.58 11.92 29.68
N THR A 271 -12.14 10.80 30.28
CA THR A 271 -10.80 10.64 30.88
C THR A 271 -9.68 10.95 29.89
N HIS A 272 -9.85 10.62 28.61
CA HIS A 272 -8.83 10.78 27.57
C HIS A 272 -9.14 11.88 26.55
N GLY A 273 -10.11 12.76 26.84
CA GLY A 273 -10.60 13.73 25.87
C GLY A 273 -9.57 14.76 25.40
N LYS A 274 -8.75 15.27 26.33
CA LYS A 274 -7.67 16.23 26.01
C LYS A 274 -6.59 15.62 25.10
N THR A 275 -6.28 14.34 25.27
CA THR A 275 -5.34 13.60 24.41
C THR A 275 -5.91 13.42 23.01
N THR A 276 -7.21 13.12 22.94
CA THR A 276 -7.94 12.89 21.69
C THR A 276 -8.03 14.16 20.84
N SER A 277 -8.32 15.32 21.43
CA SER A 277 -8.47 16.57 20.69
C SER A 277 -7.16 17.02 20.01
N GLY A 278 -6.01 16.86 20.68
CA GLY A 278 -4.71 17.15 20.10
C GLY A 278 -4.33 16.24 18.92
N LEU A 279 -4.76 14.97 18.95
CA LEU A 279 -4.54 14.03 17.86
C LEU A 279 -5.35 14.37 16.62
N ILE A 280 -6.53 14.99 16.75
CA ILE A 280 -7.37 15.37 15.60
C ILE A 280 -6.66 16.40 14.73
N GLY A 281 -5.99 17.40 15.33
CA GLY A 281 -5.19 18.37 14.57
C GLY A 281 -4.01 17.72 13.84
N VAL A 282 -3.33 16.78 14.51
CA VAL A 282 -2.19 16.04 13.95
C VAL A 282 -2.62 15.15 12.77
N PHE A 283 -3.68 14.35 12.94
CA PHE A 283 -4.20 13.48 11.88
C PHE A 283 -4.86 14.27 10.75
N GLY A 284 -5.56 15.36 11.06
CA GLY A 284 -6.09 16.28 10.06
C GLY A 284 -4.99 16.86 9.17
N PHE A 285 -3.86 17.25 9.76
CA PHE A 285 -2.68 17.68 9.02
C PHE A 285 -2.09 16.55 8.15
N VAL A 286 -1.85 15.36 8.70
CA VAL A 286 -1.32 14.21 7.93
C VAL A 286 -2.22 13.95 6.73
N ASN A 287 -3.54 13.92 6.93
CA ASN A 287 -4.52 13.78 5.85
C ASN A 287 -4.43 14.88 4.80
N GLY A 288 -4.33 16.14 5.21
CA GLY A 288 -4.19 17.27 4.30
C GLY A 288 -2.96 17.12 3.40
N VAL A 289 -1.83 16.71 3.97
CA VAL A 289 -0.60 16.44 3.20
C VAL A 289 -0.80 15.28 2.23
N LEU A 290 -1.37 14.15 2.66
CA LEU A 290 -1.56 13.00 1.78
C LEU A 290 -2.55 13.29 0.65
N LYS A 291 -3.66 13.97 0.94
CA LYS A 291 -4.65 14.38 -0.06
C LYS A 291 -4.11 15.39 -1.06
N ARG A 292 -3.04 16.11 -0.73
CA ARG A 292 -2.38 17.05 -1.63
C ARG A 292 -1.26 16.37 -2.43
N VAL A 293 -0.30 15.75 -1.75
CA VAL A 293 0.91 15.22 -2.39
C VAL A 293 0.63 13.95 -3.21
N LYS A 294 -0.33 13.10 -2.79
CA LYS A 294 -0.65 11.88 -3.57
C LYS A 294 -1.27 12.21 -4.93
N PRO A 295 -2.20 13.17 -5.06
CA PRO A 295 -2.76 13.59 -6.35
C PRO A 295 -1.91 14.62 -7.12
N GLU A 296 -1.24 15.57 -6.44
CA GLU A 296 -0.47 16.63 -7.13
C GLU A 296 0.99 16.22 -7.41
N GLY A 297 1.50 15.20 -6.71
CA GLY A 297 2.91 14.82 -6.75
C GLY A 297 3.80 15.68 -5.86
N LEU A 298 5.06 15.29 -5.76
CA LEU A 298 6.10 16.01 -5.05
C LEU A 298 6.73 17.07 -5.95
N SER A 299 6.47 18.33 -5.62
CA SER A 299 7.05 19.50 -6.26
C SER A 299 7.31 20.59 -5.22
N LYS A 300 8.07 21.61 -5.59
CA LYS A 300 8.27 22.79 -4.73
C LYS A 300 6.92 23.42 -4.36
N LYS A 301 6.01 23.55 -5.33
CA LYS A 301 4.66 24.10 -5.16
C LYS A 301 3.82 23.28 -4.17
N SER A 302 3.75 21.96 -4.34
CA SER A 302 2.91 21.12 -3.46
C SER A 302 3.45 21.07 -2.04
N ILE A 303 4.79 21.07 -1.87
CA ILE A 303 5.43 21.13 -0.56
C ILE A 303 5.26 22.50 0.10
N ASP A 304 5.40 23.61 -0.63
CA ASP A 304 5.19 24.95 -0.07
C ASP A 304 3.75 25.15 0.38
N ALA A 305 2.77 24.61 -0.36
CA ALA A 305 1.38 24.56 0.08
C ALA A 305 1.20 23.70 1.34
N CYS A 306 1.84 22.53 1.43
CA CYS A 306 1.84 21.70 2.65
C CYS A 306 2.46 22.43 3.84
N LEU A 307 3.54 23.19 3.63
CA LEU A 307 4.21 23.98 4.66
C LEU A 307 3.32 25.13 5.17
N LYS A 308 2.61 25.82 4.27
CA LYS A 308 1.59 26.82 4.65
C LYS A 308 0.47 26.20 5.48
N GLU A 309 -0.05 25.04 5.06
CA GLU A 309 -1.10 24.34 5.79
C GLU A 309 -0.60 23.83 7.16
N THR A 310 0.66 23.41 7.24
CA THR A 310 1.34 23.08 8.51
C THR A 310 1.28 24.25 9.48
N ASP A 311 1.51 25.46 9.00
CA ASP A 311 1.50 26.66 9.82
C ASP A 311 0.09 27.03 10.29
N ARG A 312 -0.93 26.79 9.46
CA ARG A 312 -2.35 27.01 9.79
C ARG A 312 -2.91 25.99 10.79
N ILE A 313 -2.79 24.69 10.50
CA ILE A 313 -3.43 23.62 11.30
C ILE A 313 -2.73 23.46 12.66
N LEU A 314 -1.41 23.66 12.71
CA LEU A 314 -0.61 23.43 13.91
C LEU A 314 -0.26 24.73 14.64
N ASN A 315 -1.11 25.76 14.57
CA ASN A 315 -0.93 27.04 15.26
C ASN A 315 -1.15 26.98 16.79
N ASN A 316 -1.02 25.80 17.39
CA ASN A 316 -1.23 25.59 18.82
C ASN A 316 0.09 25.71 19.59
N ARG A 317 0.08 26.46 20.70
CA ARG A 317 1.24 26.63 21.62
C ARG A 317 1.59 25.36 22.41
N ASN A 318 0.83 24.28 22.27
CA ASN A 318 1.15 23.00 22.92
C ASN A 318 2.53 22.48 22.46
N LYS A 319 3.46 22.32 23.41
CA LYS A 319 4.83 21.80 23.19
C LYS A 319 4.87 20.54 22.32
N ARG A 320 3.89 19.63 22.47
CA ARG A 320 3.76 18.40 21.68
C ARG A 320 3.49 18.70 20.20
N THR A 321 2.59 19.65 19.94
CA THR A 321 2.22 20.05 18.57
C THR A 321 3.38 20.78 17.90
N VAL A 322 4.08 21.65 18.64
CA VAL A 322 5.28 22.36 18.17
C VAL A 322 6.39 21.37 17.79
N ARG A 323 6.68 20.36 18.61
CA ARG A 323 7.71 19.35 18.31
C ARG A 323 7.36 18.52 17.06
N PHE A 324 6.10 18.12 16.93
CA PHE A 324 5.59 17.41 15.76
C PHE A 324 5.74 18.29 14.50
N LYS A 325 5.27 19.53 14.58
CA LYS A 325 5.36 20.55 13.52
C LYS A 325 6.79 20.71 13.01
N SER A 326 7.75 20.94 13.91
CA SER A 326 9.17 21.11 13.56
C SER A 326 9.75 19.86 12.90
N SER A 327 9.37 18.67 13.37
CA SER A 327 9.85 17.39 12.82
C SER A 327 9.38 17.17 11.39
N VAL A 328 8.08 17.36 11.12
CA VAL A 328 7.52 17.21 9.76
C VAL A 328 8.02 18.31 8.83
N ARG A 329 8.07 19.56 9.29
CA ARG A 329 8.60 20.68 8.50
C ARG A 329 10.03 20.41 8.04
N GLY A 330 10.88 19.89 8.93
CA GLY A 330 12.25 19.51 8.58
C GLY A 330 12.31 18.39 7.55
N GLN A 331 11.38 17.43 7.59
CA GLN A 331 11.29 16.37 6.58
C GLN A 331 10.80 16.91 5.24
N LEU A 332 9.69 17.65 5.20
CA LEU A 332 9.14 18.21 3.97
C LEU A 332 10.14 19.11 3.27
N LYS A 333 10.86 19.97 4.01
CA LYS A 333 11.93 20.80 3.45
C LYS A 333 13.04 19.97 2.80
N ARG A 334 13.46 18.86 3.41
CA ARG A 334 14.47 17.97 2.81
C ARG A 334 13.99 17.32 1.52
N GLU A 335 12.70 17.02 1.39
CA GLU A 335 12.15 16.43 0.17
C GLU A 335 11.86 17.50 -0.91
N ARG A 336 11.58 18.75 -0.52
CA ARG A 336 11.28 19.90 -1.40
C ARG A 336 12.33 20.16 -2.48
N ASP A 337 13.60 20.08 -2.10
CA ASP A 337 14.70 20.53 -2.96
C ASP A 337 15.31 19.39 -3.79
N LYS A 338 14.71 18.19 -3.76
CA LYS A 338 15.18 17.02 -4.52
C LYS A 338 14.73 16.97 -5.97
N PRO A 339 13.48 17.33 -6.33
CA PRO A 339 13.04 17.36 -7.73
C PRO A 339 13.93 18.30 -8.56
N ALA A 340 14.41 17.80 -9.70
CA ALA A 340 15.33 18.51 -10.57
C ALA A 340 14.60 19.62 -11.35
N GLY A 341 14.53 20.84 -10.81
CA GLY A 341 13.93 21.99 -11.48
C GLY A 341 12.55 22.38 -10.97
N GLU A 342 12.11 23.60 -11.29
CA GLU A 342 10.91 24.22 -10.72
C GLU A 342 9.60 23.63 -11.25
N LYS A 343 9.63 23.04 -12.45
CA LYS A 343 8.49 22.38 -13.10
C LYS A 343 8.39 20.87 -12.81
N SER A 344 9.39 20.30 -12.14
CA SER A 344 9.47 18.85 -11.93
C SER A 344 8.48 18.38 -10.87
N VAL A 345 7.69 17.37 -11.24
CA VAL A 345 6.69 16.74 -10.39
C VAL A 345 6.98 15.24 -10.30
N TRP A 346 7.46 14.81 -9.15
CA TRP A 346 7.82 13.40 -8.92
C TRP A 346 6.75 12.67 -8.12
N ASN A 347 6.73 11.35 -8.23
CA ASN A 347 5.91 10.51 -7.36
C ASN A 347 6.48 10.52 -5.93
N ALA A 348 5.61 10.35 -4.93
CA ALA A 348 6.02 10.32 -3.52
C ALA A 348 5.19 9.38 -2.63
N SER A 349 4.38 8.50 -3.23
CA SER A 349 3.62 7.47 -2.51
C SER A 349 3.90 6.11 -3.12
N SER A 350 4.03 5.12 -2.23
CA SER A 350 4.20 3.71 -2.59
C SER A 350 3.01 2.87 -2.11
N ASP A 351 1.81 3.44 -1.96
CA ASP A 351 0.65 2.73 -1.39
C ASP A 351 0.26 1.45 -2.16
N MET A 352 0.61 1.38 -3.45
CA MET A 352 0.43 0.18 -4.27
C MET A 352 1.28 -1.01 -3.80
N THR A 353 2.42 -0.78 -3.12
CA THR A 353 3.26 -1.87 -2.57
C THR A 353 2.51 -2.61 -1.47
N GLU A 354 1.81 -1.91 -0.57
CA GLU A 354 1.03 -2.54 0.49
C GLU A 354 -0.07 -3.45 -0.07
N SER A 355 -0.70 -3.07 -1.18
CA SER A 355 -1.73 -3.87 -1.85
C SER A 355 -1.16 -5.15 -2.47
N LEU A 356 0.01 -5.05 -3.11
CA LEU A 356 0.74 -6.18 -3.68
C LEU A 356 1.21 -7.16 -2.60
N LEU A 357 1.79 -6.62 -1.53
CA LEU A 357 2.31 -7.40 -0.42
C LEU A 357 1.19 -8.06 0.37
N ALA A 358 0.06 -7.37 0.59
CA ALA A 358 -1.11 -7.97 1.22
C ALA A 358 -1.70 -9.12 0.39
N ALA A 359 -1.67 -9.03 -0.94
CA ALA A 359 -2.08 -10.14 -1.80
C ALA A 359 -1.11 -11.33 -1.69
N ALA A 360 0.20 -11.08 -1.62
CA ALA A 360 1.21 -12.11 -1.41
C ALA A 360 1.05 -12.81 -0.04
N ASP A 361 0.80 -12.06 1.03
CA ASP A 361 0.57 -12.59 2.38
C ASP A 361 -0.70 -13.44 2.48
N LEU A 362 -1.76 -13.10 1.74
CA LEU A 362 -2.98 -13.90 1.68
C LEU A 362 -2.75 -15.21 0.92
N SER A 363 -1.92 -15.22 -0.11
CA SER A 363 -1.57 -16.45 -0.83
C SER A 363 -0.66 -17.39 -0.03
N GLY A 364 0.21 -16.85 0.83
CA GLY A 364 1.06 -17.63 1.74
C GLY A 364 0.30 -18.19 2.96
N ARG A 365 -0.80 -17.54 3.37
CA ARG A 365 -1.81 -18.15 4.23
C ARG A 365 -2.70 -19.03 3.37
N GLY A 366 -2.19 -20.19 2.96
CA GLY A 366 -3.05 -21.26 2.50
C GLY A 366 -4.22 -21.35 3.47
N ILE A 367 -5.42 -21.02 2.98
CA ILE A 367 -6.66 -21.33 3.68
C ILE A 367 -6.60 -22.84 3.82
N ARG A 368 -6.15 -23.30 4.98
CA ARG A 368 -6.44 -24.63 5.47
C ARG A 368 -7.96 -24.63 5.60
N CYS A 369 -8.62 -25.02 4.52
CA CYS A 369 -9.88 -25.74 4.62
C CYS A 369 -9.49 -27.04 5.33
N THR A 370 -9.42 -27.01 6.66
CA THR A 370 -9.66 -28.20 7.44
C THR A 370 -11.13 -28.53 7.22
N GLY A 371 -11.38 -29.75 6.76
CA GLY A 371 -12.73 -30.26 6.48
C GLY A 371 -13.61 -30.37 7.72
#